data_AF-A0A431VZY8-F1
#
_entry.id   AF-A0A431VZY8-F1
#
_cell.length_a   1.000
_cell.length_b   1.000
_cell.length_c   1.000
_cell.angle_alpha   90.00
_cell.angle_beta   90.00
_cell.angle_gamma   90.00
#
_symmetry.space_group_name_H-M   'P 1'
#
loop_
_entity.id
_entity.type
_entity.pdbx_description
1 polymer ?
#
loop_
_entity_poly.entity_id
_entity_poly.type
_entity_poly.pdbx_seq_one_letter_code
_entity_poly.pdbx_strand_id
1 'polypeptide(L)'
;MNGVPRNVGITDDDIIRMYKSGMPYKEMEPIVGISARGIRDVMYKHGVQMNREKSSGRPRKHKVNENYFKVWSHEMAWVLGMFITDGTVISNVHSIVFSQKDERILQIIVNYMDADYVLAPYGPTKQTPSLIINSKEIKQDLAKMGIGAKKSLIVPFPNVPEEFLPSFIRGVIDGDGWVSKDGYNLNITSGSLPFANGLLSVFLKWGIKSKISTFKGTKDNPIYRIWVTGKTDVLKLSEIIYKDANADDYVVKKRVYMTQHSVQPYNSDIPYYEQISSRVSFRTNISKCILDTLKIAAIEQHTTINYLFENGLKNLFNTPVIQMSRLSRPVDRVQFKTTYDHELLMKVREFAKQNNLYINYVIEMSVDYIDRKYFRNSQGEG
;
A
#
# COMPACT_ATOMS: atom_id res chain seq x y z
N MET A 1 34.09 -19.33 42.37
CA MET A 1 32.99 -19.16 41.40
C MET A 1 33.50 -19.64 40.05
N ASN A 2 33.02 -20.79 39.58
CA ASN A 2 33.45 -21.34 38.29
C ASN A 2 32.94 -20.42 37.18
N GLY A 3 33.86 -19.74 36.49
CA GLY A 3 33.53 -18.92 35.34
C GLY A 3 32.92 -19.76 34.22
N VAL A 4 32.00 -19.17 33.46
CA VAL A 4 31.48 -19.77 32.23
C VAL A 4 32.67 -20.13 31.33
N PRO A 5 32.80 -21.37 30.84
CA PRO A 5 33.94 -21.77 30.00
C PRO A 5 33.98 -20.92 28.72
N ARG A 6 35.14 -20.34 28.42
CA ARG A 6 35.39 -19.46 27.26
C ARG A 6 36.56 -20.00 26.43
N ASN A 7 36.73 -19.49 25.22
CA ASN A 7 37.94 -19.72 24.44
C ASN A 7 39.18 -19.22 25.20
N VAL A 8 40.29 -19.93 25.03
CA VAL A 8 41.55 -19.68 25.75
C VAL A 8 42.02 -18.24 25.52
N GLY A 9 42.31 -17.52 26.61
CA GLY A 9 42.86 -16.16 26.56
C GLY A 9 41.83 -15.02 26.47
N ILE A 10 40.52 -15.30 26.40
CA ILE A 10 39.49 -14.27 26.32
C ILE A 10 39.06 -13.77 27.71
N THR A 11 39.31 -12.49 27.99
CA THR A 11 38.92 -11.81 29.23
C THR A 11 37.54 -11.13 29.14
N ASP A 12 36.99 -10.68 30.27
CA ASP A 12 35.76 -9.86 30.26
C ASP A 12 35.96 -8.56 29.46
N ASP A 13 37.15 -7.95 29.52
CA ASP A 13 37.46 -6.70 28.83
C ASP A 13 37.51 -6.86 27.31
N ASP A 14 38.00 -8.00 26.82
CA ASP A 14 38.00 -8.31 25.39
C ASP A 14 36.57 -8.39 24.84
N ILE A 15 35.67 -9.02 25.61
CA ILE A 15 34.25 -9.13 25.27
C ILE A 15 33.58 -7.75 25.26
N ILE A 16 33.87 -6.90 26.26
CA ILE A 16 33.35 -5.53 26.35
C ILE A 16 33.86 -4.68 25.18
N ARG A 17 35.12 -4.83 24.78
CA ARG A 17 35.69 -4.10 23.63
C ARG A 17 35.03 -4.50 22.32
N MET A 18 34.86 -5.81 22.06
CA MET A 18 34.12 -6.32 20.89
C MET A 18 32.66 -5.82 20.87
N TYR A 19 32.02 -5.78 22.04
CA TYR A 19 30.66 -5.25 22.15
C TYR A 19 30.58 -3.76 21.80
N LYS A 20 31.48 -2.95 22.36
CA LYS A 20 31.54 -1.50 22.14
C LYS A 20 31.92 -1.12 20.72
N SER A 21 32.59 -2.01 19.96
CA SER A 21 32.85 -1.81 18.53
C SER A 21 31.64 -2.06 17.63
N GLY A 22 30.49 -2.47 18.19
CA GLY A 22 29.28 -2.76 17.43
C GLY A 22 29.23 -4.16 16.80
N MET A 23 30.15 -5.06 17.18
CA MET A 23 30.18 -6.42 16.64
C MET A 23 28.90 -7.19 17.01
N PRO A 24 28.20 -7.83 16.06
CA PRO A 24 27.03 -8.65 16.36
C PRO A 24 27.37 -9.84 17.26
N TYR A 25 26.48 -10.20 18.19
CA TYR A 25 26.67 -11.37 19.06
C TYR A 25 26.93 -12.67 18.30
N LYS A 26 26.32 -12.83 17.11
CA LYS A 26 26.53 -14.00 16.25
C LYS A 26 27.99 -14.14 15.77
N GLU A 27 28.69 -13.02 15.62
CA GLU A 27 30.11 -12.99 15.25
C GLU A 27 31.00 -13.13 16.50
N MET A 28 30.55 -12.62 17.65
CA MET A 28 31.27 -12.73 18.92
C MET A 28 31.25 -14.16 19.50
N GLU A 29 30.13 -14.88 19.39
CA GLU A 29 29.96 -16.25 19.92
C GLU A 29 31.11 -17.21 19.56
N PRO A 30 31.52 -17.37 18.28
CA PRO A 30 32.62 -18.25 17.92
C PRO A 30 34.00 -17.74 18.41
N ILE A 31 34.19 -16.43 18.55
CA ILE A 31 35.45 -15.83 19.02
C ILE A 31 35.61 -16.01 20.53
N VAL A 32 34.54 -15.74 21.29
CA VAL A 32 34.53 -15.73 22.75
C VAL A 32 34.34 -17.14 23.31
N GLY A 33 33.63 -18.01 22.59
CA GLY A 33 33.31 -19.37 23.04
C GLY A 33 32.17 -19.43 24.06
N ILE A 34 31.38 -18.36 24.21
CA ILE A 34 30.17 -18.33 25.05
C ILE A 34 28.97 -17.86 24.25
N SER A 35 27.78 -18.33 24.63
CA SER A 35 26.52 -17.90 24.00
C SER A 35 26.25 -16.40 24.16
N ALA A 36 25.39 -15.85 23.30
CA ALA A 36 24.88 -14.48 23.39
C ALA A 36 24.30 -14.15 24.78
N ARG A 37 23.77 -15.15 25.49
CA ARG A 37 23.35 -14.99 26.89
C ARG A 37 24.55 -14.78 27.82
N GLY A 38 25.60 -15.58 27.67
CA GLY A 38 26.85 -15.40 28.41
C GLY A 38 27.52 -14.05 28.15
N ILE A 39 27.56 -13.60 26.89
CA ILE A 39 28.06 -12.25 26.52
C ILE A 39 27.25 -11.17 27.24
N ARG A 40 25.92 -11.30 27.24
CA ARG A 40 25.00 -10.39 27.93
C ARG A 40 25.23 -10.37 29.44
N ASP A 41 25.47 -11.53 30.06
CA ASP A 41 25.73 -11.62 31.50
C ASP A 41 27.04 -10.92 31.89
N VAL A 42 28.07 -10.97 31.02
CA VAL A 42 29.30 -10.18 31.19
C VAL A 42 29.02 -8.68 31.14
N MET A 43 28.21 -8.21 30.19
CA MET A 43 27.83 -6.78 30.12
C MET A 43 27.12 -6.33 31.40
N TYR A 44 26.18 -7.13 31.92
CA TYR A 44 25.47 -6.81 33.16
C TYR A 44 26.38 -6.82 34.39
N LYS A 45 27.29 -7.80 34.48
CA LYS A 45 28.29 -7.89 35.56
C LYS A 45 29.14 -6.62 35.66
N HIS A 46 29.44 -5.99 34.53
CA HIS A 46 30.31 -4.80 34.43
C HIS A 46 29.54 -3.48 34.26
N GLY A 47 28.21 -3.48 34.43
CA GLY A 47 27.39 -2.26 34.32
C GLY A 47 27.42 -1.62 32.92
N VAL A 48 27.76 -2.37 31.87
CA VAL A 48 27.79 -1.86 30.50
C VAL A 48 26.36 -1.64 30.01
N GLN A 49 26.05 -0.41 29.59
CA GLN A 49 24.75 -0.09 29.01
C GLN A 49 24.56 -0.89 27.72
N MET A 50 23.43 -1.58 27.63
CA MET A 50 23.10 -2.34 26.43
C MET A 50 22.77 -1.37 25.28
N ASN A 51 23.36 -1.61 24.12
CA ASN A 51 23.03 -1.01 22.83
C ASN A 51 21.54 -1.18 22.45
N ARG A 52 20.81 -2.07 23.15
CA ARG A 52 19.36 -2.26 23.01
C ARG A 52 18.70 -2.35 24.36
N GLU A 53 17.59 -1.62 24.52
CA GLU A 53 16.76 -1.68 25.71
C GLU A 53 16.26 -3.10 26.00
N LYS A 54 16.07 -3.41 27.28
CA LYS A 54 15.37 -4.64 27.68
C LYS A 54 13.98 -4.66 27.02
N SER A 55 13.62 -5.79 26.43
CA SER A 55 12.34 -5.99 25.72
C SER A 55 12.19 -5.23 24.39
N SER A 56 13.27 -4.80 23.75
CA SER A 56 13.22 -4.13 22.43
C SER A 56 12.74 -5.00 21.26
N GLY A 57 12.52 -6.30 21.49
CA GLY A 57 12.14 -7.25 20.44
C GLY A 57 13.23 -7.49 19.38
N ARG A 58 12.87 -8.19 18.30
CA ARG A 58 13.73 -8.30 17.11
C ARG A 58 13.74 -6.94 16.38
N PRO A 59 14.89 -6.51 15.84
CA PRO A 59 14.95 -5.27 15.07
C PRO A 59 14.01 -5.34 13.87
N ARG A 60 13.39 -4.21 13.55
CA ARG A 60 12.48 -4.09 12.41
C ARG A 60 13.26 -4.35 11.12
N LYS A 61 12.70 -5.21 10.26
CA LYS A 61 13.24 -5.46 8.92
C LYS A 61 12.84 -4.37 7.93
N HIS A 62 11.65 -3.79 8.12
CA HIS A 62 11.02 -2.86 7.19
C HIS A 62 11.04 -1.43 7.73
N LYS A 63 11.38 -0.48 6.86
CA LYS A 63 11.43 0.95 7.15
C LYS A 63 10.01 1.53 7.22
N VAL A 64 9.85 2.54 8.08
CA VAL A 64 8.70 3.47 8.10
C VAL A 64 9.12 4.74 8.83
N ASN A 65 8.59 5.90 8.43
CA ASN A 65 8.72 7.15 9.18
C ASN A 65 7.95 7.07 10.52
N GLU A 66 8.67 6.82 11.61
CA GLU A 66 8.06 6.73 12.96
C GLU A 66 7.61 8.08 13.52
N ASN A 67 7.91 9.20 12.85
CA ASN A 67 7.43 10.53 13.23
C ASN A 67 6.17 10.95 12.46
N TYR A 68 5.62 10.08 11.61
CA TYR A 68 4.54 10.44 10.67
C TYR A 68 3.31 11.05 11.36
N PHE A 69 2.88 10.52 12.51
CA PHE A 69 1.72 11.04 13.24
C PHE A 69 2.05 12.14 14.26
N LYS A 70 3.27 12.70 14.24
CA LYS A 70 3.71 13.72 15.20
C LYS A 70 3.54 15.15 14.69
N VAL A 71 3.48 15.34 13.37
CA VAL A 71 3.32 16.65 12.74
C VAL A 71 2.12 16.59 11.81
N TRP A 72 1.24 17.59 11.91
CA TRP A 72 0.07 17.67 11.05
C TRP A 72 0.45 18.15 9.64
N SER A 73 -0.14 17.49 8.64
CA SER A 73 -0.18 17.90 7.23
C SER A 73 -1.49 17.37 6.62
N HIS A 74 -1.81 17.80 5.39
CA HIS A 74 -2.98 17.27 4.69
C HIS A 74 -2.87 15.75 4.43
N GLU A 75 -1.67 15.25 4.12
CA GLU A 75 -1.38 13.83 3.92
C GLU A 75 -1.54 13.04 5.21
N MET A 76 -0.97 13.53 6.32
CA MET A 76 -1.11 12.90 7.63
C MET A 76 -2.57 12.80 8.03
N ALA A 77 -3.34 13.89 7.87
CA ALA A 77 -4.75 13.93 8.23
C ALA A 77 -5.58 12.96 7.39
N TRP A 78 -5.34 12.90 6.07
CA TRP A 78 -6.01 11.93 5.21
C TRP A 78 -5.69 10.48 5.59
N VAL A 79 -4.42 10.16 5.83
CA VAL A 79 -4.00 8.82 6.30
C VAL A 79 -4.62 8.48 7.67
N LEU A 80 -4.72 9.46 8.57
CA LEU A 80 -5.40 9.26 9.86
C LEU A 80 -6.89 8.95 9.66
N GLY A 81 -7.57 9.65 8.76
CA GLY A 81 -8.96 9.38 8.39
C GLY A 81 -9.14 7.96 7.85
N MET A 82 -8.30 7.56 6.90
CA MET A 82 -8.25 6.19 6.37
C MET A 82 -7.96 5.15 7.46
N PHE A 83 -7.11 5.48 8.44
CA PHE A 83 -6.79 4.57 9.54
C PHE A 83 -7.96 4.40 10.54
N ILE A 84 -8.72 5.47 10.79
CA ILE A 84 -9.90 5.41 11.67
C ILE A 84 -10.94 4.42 11.13
N THR A 85 -11.09 4.32 9.81
CA THR A 85 -12.04 3.43 9.14
C THR A 85 -11.41 2.05 8.90
N ASP A 86 -10.45 1.97 7.99
CA ASP A 86 -9.88 0.73 7.44
C ASP A 86 -8.65 0.22 8.22
N GLY A 87 -8.22 0.97 9.23
CA GLY A 87 -7.08 0.65 10.07
C GLY A 87 -7.42 -0.31 11.21
N THR A 88 -6.44 -1.09 11.64
CA THR A 88 -6.52 -1.95 12.83
C THR A 88 -5.24 -1.80 13.65
N VAL A 89 -5.38 -1.51 14.94
CA VAL A 89 -4.29 -1.63 15.92
C VAL A 89 -4.29 -3.04 16.47
N ILE A 90 -3.20 -3.79 16.29
CA ILE A 90 -3.07 -5.14 16.87
C ILE A 90 -2.70 -5.01 18.35
N SER A 91 -3.44 -5.65 19.25
CA SER A 91 -3.26 -5.48 20.70
C SER A 91 -1.90 -5.98 21.19
N ASN A 92 -1.53 -7.20 20.83
CA ASN A 92 -0.44 -7.95 21.47
C ASN A 92 0.93 -7.74 20.81
N VAL A 93 0.98 -6.98 19.71
CA VAL A 93 2.22 -6.68 18.98
C VAL A 93 2.28 -5.19 18.63
N HIS A 94 3.47 -4.69 18.29
CA HIS A 94 3.69 -3.31 17.89
C HIS A 94 3.40 -3.11 16.41
N SER A 95 2.17 -3.44 16.00
CA SER A 95 1.78 -3.42 14.59
C SER A 95 0.43 -2.74 14.40
N ILE A 96 0.36 -1.98 13.32
CA ILE A 96 -0.89 -1.47 12.76
C ILE A 96 -1.09 -2.05 11.36
N VAL A 97 -2.33 -2.16 10.94
CA VAL A 97 -2.70 -2.75 9.65
C VAL A 97 -3.69 -1.83 8.95
N PHE A 98 -3.46 -1.52 7.68
CA PHE A 98 -4.48 -0.98 6.79
C PHE A 98 -5.01 -2.12 5.93
N SER A 99 -6.33 -2.29 5.83
CA SER A 99 -6.96 -3.31 4.99
C SER A 99 -7.86 -2.66 3.97
N GLN A 100 -7.42 -2.56 2.71
CA GLN A 100 -8.16 -1.84 1.66
C GLN A 100 -8.15 -2.66 0.36
N LYS A 101 -9.31 -2.73 -0.30
CA LYS A 101 -9.49 -3.44 -1.58
C LYS A 101 -8.82 -2.73 -2.75
N ASP A 102 -8.81 -1.40 -2.71
CA ASP A 102 -8.07 -0.58 -3.68
C ASP A 102 -6.59 -0.54 -3.30
N GLU A 103 -5.76 -1.32 -4.00
CA GLU A 103 -4.31 -1.42 -3.75
C GLU A 103 -3.59 -0.07 -3.94
N ARG A 104 -4.08 0.79 -4.84
CA ARG A 104 -3.53 2.14 -5.07
C ARG A 104 -3.59 2.98 -3.80
N ILE A 105 -4.67 2.88 -3.04
CA ILE A 105 -4.82 3.57 -1.75
C ILE A 105 -3.75 3.10 -0.76
N LEU A 106 -3.46 1.79 -0.70
CA LEU A 106 -2.37 1.28 0.13
C LEU A 106 -1.01 1.83 -0.33
N GLN A 107 -0.77 1.93 -1.63
CA GLN A 107 0.48 2.48 -2.17
C GLN A 107 0.63 3.98 -1.86
N ILE A 108 -0.45 4.76 -1.90
CA ILE A 108 -0.43 6.17 -1.50
C ILE A 108 -0.07 6.30 -0.01
N ILE A 109 -0.71 5.50 0.85
CA ILE A 109 -0.40 5.47 2.29
C ILE A 109 1.08 5.15 2.52
N VAL A 110 1.64 4.19 1.78
CA VAL A 110 3.05 3.79 1.88
C VAL A 110 3.97 4.94 1.50
N ASN A 111 3.67 5.63 0.40
CA ASN A 111 4.45 6.78 -0.06
C ASN A 111 4.42 7.90 0.97
N TYR A 112 3.24 8.24 1.51
CA TYR A 112 3.12 9.28 2.53
C TYR A 112 3.83 8.92 3.83
N MET A 113 3.73 7.66 4.27
CA MET A 113 4.38 7.20 5.49
C MET A 113 5.87 6.88 5.33
N ASP A 114 6.46 7.08 4.14
CA ASP A 114 7.84 6.66 3.79
C ASP A 114 8.15 5.26 4.33
N ALA A 115 7.25 4.32 3.99
CA ALA A 115 7.27 2.94 4.46
C ALA A 115 7.72 1.97 3.36
N ASP A 116 8.25 0.82 3.74
CA ASP A 116 8.42 -0.28 2.79
C ASP A 116 7.07 -0.91 2.45
N TYR A 117 6.83 -1.15 1.17
CA TYR A 117 5.62 -1.85 0.74
C TYR A 117 5.74 -3.36 0.95
N VAL A 118 5.02 -3.87 1.93
CA VAL A 118 4.90 -5.32 2.16
C VAL A 118 3.43 -5.69 2.23
N LEU A 119 2.93 -6.24 1.13
CA LEU A 119 1.61 -6.86 1.10
C LEU A 119 1.64 -8.17 1.89
N ALA A 120 0.72 -8.28 2.85
CA ALA A 120 0.48 -9.57 3.49
C ALA A 120 -0.05 -10.57 2.45
N PRO A 121 0.42 -11.83 2.45
CA PRO A 121 -0.02 -12.83 1.47
C PRO A 121 -1.53 -13.05 1.54
N TYR A 122 -2.15 -13.20 0.37
CA TYR A 122 -3.54 -13.62 0.26
C TYR A 122 -3.69 -15.01 0.86
N GLY A 123 -4.49 -15.12 1.93
CA GLY A 123 -4.89 -16.41 2.48
C GLY A 123 -6.18 -16.89 1.81
N PRO A 124 -6.52 -18.19 1.92
CA PRO A 124 -7.76 -18.73 1.36
C PRO A 124 -9.03 -18.02 1.88
N THR A 125 -8.98 -17.43 3.07
CA THR A 125 -10.07 -16.67 3.70
C THR A 125 -9.87 -15.15 3.70
N LYS A 126 -8.65 -14.66 3.42
CA LYS A 126 -8.32 -13.23 3.47
C LYS A 126 -7.89 -12.75 2.08
N GLN A 127 -8.89 -12.27 1.33
CA GLN A 127 -8.72 -11.76 -0.03
C GLN A 127 -8.44 -10.25 -0.09
N THR A 128 -8.67 -9.50 0.98
CA THR A 128 -8.41 -8.05 0.99
C THR A 128 -6.92 -7.79 1.18
N PRO A 129 -6.26 -7.04 0.26
CA PRO A 129 -4.90 -6.58 0.44
C PRO A 129 -4.71 -5.89 1.80
N SER A 130 -3.55 -6.06 2.41
CA SER A 130 -3.26 -5.42 3.68
C SER A 130 -1.82 -4.96 3.76
N LEU A 131 -1.64 -3.72 4.20
CA LEU A 131 -0.35 -3.15 4.57
C LEU A 131 -0.13 -3.35 6.06
N ILE A 132 0.95 -4.01 6.45
CA ILE A 132 1.32 -4.21 7.86
C ILE A 132 2.51 -3.32 8.19
N ILE A 133 2.31 -2.39 9.12
CA ILE A 133 3.38 -1.51 9.62
C ILE A 133 3.74 -1.94 11.04
N ASN A 134 4.99 -2.32 11.24
CA ASN A 134 5.52 -2.67 12.56
C ASN A 134 6.24 -1.44 13.12
N SER A 135 5.66 -0.77 14.11
CA SER A 135 6.28 0.34 14.83
C SER A 135 5.62 0.51 16.19
N LYS A 136 6.43 0.54 17.24
CA LYS A 136 5.98 0.82 18.61
C LYS A 136 5.61 2.29 18.76
N GLU A 137 6.42 3.19 18.20
CA GLU A 137 6.23 4.64 18.24
C GLU A 137 4.90 5.05 17.59
N ILE A 138 4.63 4.60 16.35
CA ILE A 138 3.37 4.90 15.65
C ILE A 138 2.16 4.41 16.45
N LYS A 139 2.23 3.20 17.02
CA LYS A 139 1.15 2.67 17.86
C LYS A 139 0.93 3.53 19.11
N GLN A 140 2.00 4.03 19.72
CA GLN A 140 1.90 4.93 20.87
C GLN A 140 1.34 6.29 20.49
N ASP A 141 1.73 6.86 19.35
CA ASP A 141 1.21 8.15 18.87
C ASP A 141 -0.29 8.07 18.57
N LEU A 142 -0.74 6.99 17.92
CA LEU A 142 -2.18 6.72 17.74
C LEU A 142 -2.92 6.55 19.08
N ALA A 143 -2.30 5.87 20.05
CA ALA A 143 -2.89 5.71 21.37
C ALA A 143 -3.05 7.06 22.11
N LYS A 144 -2.11 8.00 21.95
CA LYS A 144 -2.22 9.37 22.49
C LYS A 144 -3.41 10.14 21.88
N MET A 145 -3.80 9.81 20.66
CA MET A 145 -5.01 10.33 19.99
C MET A 145 -6.30 9.57 20.38
N GLY A 146 -6.23 8.62 21.31
CA GLY A 146 -7.37 7.78 21.72
C GLY A 146 -7.66 6.62 20.77
N ILE A 147 -6.75 6.30 19.85
CA ILE A 147 -6.93 5.26 18.82
C ILE A 147 -6.22 3.98 19.26
N GLY A 148 -6.98 3.07 19.87
CA GLY A 148 -6.48 1.78 20.37
C GLY A 148 -6.94 0.56 19.57
N ALA A 149 -6.71 -0.63 20.14
CA ALA A 149 -7.29 -1.87 19.63
C ALA A 149 -8.82 -1.86 19.83
N LYS A 150 -9.57 -2.57 18.97
CA LYS A 150 -11.05 -2.62 19.00
C LYS A 150 -11.72 -1.22 18.95
N LYS A 151 -11.05 -0.25 18.32
CA LYS A 151 -11.47 1.15 18.22
C LYS A 151 -12.88 1.36 17.64
N SER A 152 -13.36 0.49 16.77
CA SER A 152 -14.56 0.73 15.93
C SER A 152 -15.84 1.05 16.70
N LEU A 153 -15.92 0.70 18.00
CA LEU A 153 -17.08 0.97 18.86
C LEU A 153 -16.92 2.19 19.78
N ILE A 154 -15.69 2.63 20.04
CA ILE A 154 -15.37 3.59 21.12
C ILE A 154 -14.43 4.72 20.70
N VAL A 155 -13.98 4.75 19.44
CA VAL A 155 -13.00 5.74 18.98
C VAL A 155 -13.57 7.16 19.15
N PRO A 156 -12.85 8.09 19.80
CA PRO A 156 -13.29 9.47 19.86
C PRO A 156 -13.15 10.14 18.49
N PHE A 157 -13.81 11.28 18.30
CA PHE A 157 -13.45 12.17 17.20
C PHE A 157 -12.09 12.83 17.55
N PRO A 158 -11.03 12.64 16.73
CA PRO A 158 -9.71 13.15 17.05
C PRO A 158 -9.67 14.68 17.01
N ASN A 159 -8.78 15.30 17.80
CA ASN A 159 -8.56 16.74 17.79
C ASN A 159 -7.68 17.14 16.59
N VAL A 160 -8.28 17.19 15.41
CA VAL A 160 -7.65 17.59 14.16
C VAL A 160 -7.68 19.13 14.04
N PRO A 161 -6.55 19.80 13.75
CA PRO A 161 -6.55 21.24 13.49
C PRO A 161 -7.49 21.61 12.33
N GLU A 162 -8.14 22.77 12.41
CA GLU A 162 -9.18 23.18 11.44
C GLU A 162 -8.68 23.15 9.99
N GLU A 163 -7.42 23.53 9.76
CA GLU A 163 -6.76 23.52 8.45
C GLU A 163 -6.73 22.13 7.80
N PHE A 164 -6.54 21.08 8.58
CA PHE A 164 -6.40 19.71 8.07
C PHE A 164 -7.67 18.87 8.18
N LEU A 165 -8.71 19.43 8.82
CA LEU A 165 -10.01 18.79 9.00
C LEU A 165 -10.67 18.36 7.68
N PRO A 166 -10.59 19.14 6.57
CA PRO A 166 -11.06 18.71 5.25
C PRO A 166 -10.40 17.40 4.77
N SER A 167 -9.07 17.30 4.88
CA SER A 167 -8.33 16.10 4.46
C SER A 167 -8.60 14.89 5.35
N PHE A 168 -8.74 15.11 6.67
CA PHE A 168 -9.16 14.05 7.59
C PHE A 168 -10.53 13.47 7.21
N ILE A 169 -11.52 14.35 7.00
CA ILE A 169 -12.88 13.93 6.62
C ILE A 169 -12.90 13.28 5.23
N ARG A 170 -12.07 13.73 4.28
CA ARG A 170 -11.86 13.05 3.00
C ARG A 170 -11.44 11.60 3.23
N GLY A 171 -10.43 11.35 4.07
CA GLY A 171 -9.97 10.00 4.40
C GLY A 171 -11.05 9.14 5.06
N VAL A 172 -11.86 9.71 5.97
CA VAL A 172 -12.99 9.00 6.60
C VAL A 172 -14.06 8.63 5.57
N ILE A 173 -14.39 9.55 4.64
CA ILE A 173 -15.33 9.28 3.54
C ILE A 173 -14.75 8.22 2.62
N ASP A 174 -13.46 8.25 2.31
CA ASP A 174 -12.80 7.30 1.41
C ASP A 174 -12.77 5.87 1.96
N GLY A 175 -12.65 5.69 3.27
CA GLY A 175 -12.79 4.38 3.90
C GLY A 175 -14.24 3.92 4.04
N ASP A 176 -15.00 4.52 4.97
CA ASP A 176 -16.33 4.04 5.38
C ASP A 176 -17.52 4.82 4.77
N GLY A 177 -17.24 5.82 3.93
CA GLY A 177 -18.28 6.56 3.22
C GLY A 177 -18.91 5.78 2.07
N TRP A 178 -20.19 6.02 1.84
CA TRP A 178 -20.93 5.63 0.64
C TRP A 178 -21.53 6.87 0.01
N VAL A 179 -21.39 6.99 -1.31
CA VAL A 179 -21.99 8.07 -2.11
C VAL A 179 -22.88 7.42 -3.16
N SER A 180 -24.13 7.89 -3.27
CA SER A 180 -25.06 7.44 -4.30
C SER A 180 -24.53 7.83 -5.68
N LYS A 181 -24.84 7.01 -6.70
CA LYS A 181 -24.35 7.24 -8.08
C LYS A 181 -24.80 8.59 -8.64
N ASP A 182 -25.97 9.04 -8.22
CA ASP A 182 -26.57 10.32 -8.60
C ASP A 182 -26.05 11.51 -7.78
N GLY A 183 -25.16 11.31 -6.80
CA GLY A 183 -24.55 12.38 -6.01
C GLY A 183 -25.50 13.10 -5.05
N TYR A 184 -26.71 12.57 -4.82
CA TYR A 184 -27.67 13.19 -3.90
C TYR A 184 -27.50 12.77 -2.45
N ASN A 185 -26.87 11.64 -2.18
CA ASN A 185 -26.79 11.08 -0.84
C ASN A 185 -25.37 10.61 -0.54
N LEU A 186 -24.86 11.06 0.60
CA LEU A 186 -23.65 10.53 1.21
C LEU A 186 -24.01 10.03 2.61
N ASN A 187 -23.49 8.86 2.99
CA ASN A 187 -23.46 8.49 4.39
C ASN A 187 -22.12 7.88 4.81
N ILE A 188 -21.78 8.08 6.07
CA ILE A 188 -20.63 7.44 6.73
C ILE A 188 -21.21 6.58 7.85
N THR A 189 -20.78 5.33 7.92
CA THR A 189 -21.22 4.38 8.94
C THR A 189 -20.18 4.28 10.05
N SER A 190 -20.58 4.38 11.32
CA SER A 190 -19.70 4.20 12.47
C SER A 190 -20.38 3.40 13.58
N GLY A 191 -19.61 2.60 14.31
CA GLY A 191 -20.04 1.97 15.56
C GLY A 191 -19.82 2.86 16.79
N SER A 192 -19.13 3.99 16.65
CA SER A 192 -18.80 4.92 17.74
C SER A 192 -19.71 6.14 17.72
N LEU A 193 -20.54 6.29 18.75
CA LEU A 193 -21.38 7.48 18.93
C LEU A 193 -20.55 8.77 19.13
N PRO A 194 -19.49 8.80 19.95
CA PRO A 194 -18.62 9.97 20.07
C PRO A 194 -18.06 10.43 18.72
N PHE A 195 -17.63 9.48 17.89
CA PHE A 195 -17.13 9.79 16.54
C PHE A 195 -18.23 10.36 15.66
N ALA A 196 -19.41 9.72 15.63
CA ALA A 196 -20.53 10.15 14.81
C ALA A 196 -21.01 11.56 15.18
N ASN A 197 -21.09 11.87 16.47
CA ASN A 197 -21.45 13.21 16.95
C ASN A 197 -20.40 14.25 16.57
N GLY A 198 -19.10 13.96 16.75
CA GLY A 198 -18.04 14.88 16.35
C GLY A 198 -18.10 15.21 14.86
N LEU A 199 -18.30 14.19 14.02
CA LEU A 199 -18.43 14.36 12.58
C LEU A 199 -19.68 15.18 12.19
N LEU A 200 -20.83 14.93 12.84
CA LEU A 200 -22.03 15.74 12.67
C LEU A 200 -21.78 17.21 13.04
N SER A 201 -21.11 17.47 14.17
CA SER A 201 -20.77 18.83 14.60
C SER A 201 -19.92 19.56 13.56
N VAL A 202 -18.95 18.89 12.94
CA VAL A 202 -18.14 19.49 11.87
C VAL A 202 -18.99 19.84 10.64
N PHE A 203 -19.85 18.93 10.18
CA PHE A 203 -20.74 19.20 9.05
C PHE A 203 -21.68 20.39 9.32
N LEU A 204 -22.28 20.44 10.51
CA LEU A 204 -23.14 21.56 10.89
C LEU A 204 -22.35 22.88 10.96
N LYS A 205 -21.12 22.88 11.48
CA LYS A 205 -20.23 24.05 11.50
C LYS A 205 -19.87 24.55 10.10
N TRP A 206 -19.68 23.65 9.14
CA TRP A 206 -19.50 24.00 7.74
C TRP A 206 -20.80 24.42 7.03
N GLY A 207 -21.92 24.44 7.75
CA GLY A 207 -23.24 24.78 7.22
C GLY A 207 -23.72 23.75 6.20
N ILE A 208 -23.44 22.46 6.45
CA ILE A 208 -23.89 21.32 5.64
C ILE A 208 -25.04 20.64 6.39
N LYS A 209 -26.21 20.56 5.75
CA LYS A 209 -27.37 19.89 6.33
C LYS A 209 -27.09 18.39 6.47
N SER A 210 -27.10 17.92 7.72
CA SER A 210 -26.73 16.56 8.05
C SER A 210 -27.49 16.04 9.27
N LYS A 211 -27.60 14.72 9.38
CA LYS A 211 -28.28 14.05 10.50
C LYS A 211 -27.67 12.70 10.81
N ILE A 212 -27.85 12.21 12.03
CA ILE A 212 -27.52 10.83 12.41
C ILE A 212 -28.80 9.99 12.38
N SER A 213 -28.70 8.77 11.85
CA SER A 213 -29.72 7.73 11.98
C SER A 213 -29.11 6.52 12.67
N THR A 214 -29.83 5.96 13.65
CA THR A 214 -29.38 4.82 14.43
C THR A 214 -30.07 3.55 13.98
N PHE A 215 -29.29 2.49 13.77
CA PHE A 215 -29.77 1.17 13.37
C PHE A 215 -29.25 0.12 14.36
N LYS A 216 -29.96 -1.00 14.48
CA LYS A 216 -29.46 -2.17 15.19
C LYS A 216 -28.62 -3.01 14.23
N GLY A 217 -27.36 -3.18 14.59
CA GLY A 217 -26.43 -4.06 13.90
C GLY A 217 -26.57 -5.52 14.31
N THR A 218 -25.59 -6.33 13.92
CA THR A 218 -25.49 -7.71 14.36
C THR A 218 -25.21 -7.75 15.88
N LYS A 219 -25.92 -8.65 16.59
CA LYS A 219 -25.88 -8.77 18.06
C LYS A 219 -26.37 -7.51 18.81
N ASP A 220 -27.36 -6.80 18.28
CA ASP A 220 -27.98 -5.60 18.90
C ASP A 220 -27.03 -4.42 19.15
N ASN A 221 -25.81 -4.42 18.59
CA ASN A 221 -24.91 -3.27 18.70
C ASN A 221 -25.46 -2.07 17.88
N PRO A 222 -25.49 -0.85 18.43
CA PRO A 222 -25.94 0.31 17.67
C PRO A 222 -24.96 0.65 16.54
N ILE A 223 -25.51 0.99 15.38
CA ILE A 223 -24.79 1.49 14.21
C ILE A 223 -25.31 2.89 13.92
N TYR A 224 -24.41 3.85 13.78
CA TYR A 224 -24.72 5.24 13.50
C TYR A 224 -24.38 5.56 12.05
N ARG A 225 -25.35 6.05 11.28
CA ARG A 225 -25.13 6.56 9.93
C ARG A 225 -25.27 8.08 9.93
N ILE A 226 -24.19 8.75 9.59
CA ILE A 226 -24.15 10.21 9.44
C ILE A 226 -24.50 10.50 7.98
N TRP A 227 -25.64 11.13 7.75
CA TRP A 227 -26.18 11.43 6.42
C TRP A 227 -25.93 12.88 6.03
N VAL A 228 -25.54 13.08 4.77
CA VAL A 228 -25.61 14.35 4.04
C VAL A 228 -26.49 14.10 2.82
N THR A 229 -27.58 14.85 2.69
CA THR A 229 -28.63 14.61 1.68
C THR A 229 -28.93 15.86 0.89
N GLY A 230 -29.12 15.70 -0.41
CA GLY A 230 -29.33 16.78 -1.36
C GLY A 230 -28.05 17.10 -2.13
N LYS A 231 -28.18 17.28 -3.45
CA LYS A 231 -27.04 17.55 -4.35
C LYS A 231 -26.24 18.79 -3.92
N THR A 232 -26.88 19.81 -3.38
CA THR A 232 -26.23 21.06 -2.96
C THR A 232 -25.30 20.84 -1.76
N ASP A 233 -25.77 20.14 -0.73
CA ASP A 233 -24.98 19.87 0.48
C ASP A 233 -23.84 18.86 0.20
N VAL A 234 -24.10 17.84 -0.64
CA VAL A 234 -23.05 16.89 -1.07
C VAL A 234 -21.98 17.60 -1.91
N LEU A 235 -22.39 18.47 -2.85
CA LEU A 235 -21.47 19.26 -3.66
C LEU A 235 -20.63 20.21 -2.78
N LYS A 236 -21.28 20.96 -1.89
CA LYS A 236 -20.60 21.85 -0.95
C LYS A 236 -19.57 21.12 -0.09
N LEU A 237 -19.91 19.93 0.41
CA LEU A 237 -18.97 19.07 1.12
C LEU A 237 -17.77 18.72 0.24
N SER A 238 -18.02 18.37 -1.03
CA SER A 238 -16.95 18.01 -1.99
C SER A 238 -15.99 19.17 -2.25
N GLU A 239 -16.50 20.39 -2.39
CA GLU A 239 -15.69 21.60 -2.61
C GLU A 239 -14.76 21.88 -1.43
N ILE A 240 -15.20 21.56 -0.20
CA ILE A 240 -14.39 21.69 1.01
C ILE A 240 -13.32 20.60 1.06
N ILE A 241 -13.71 19.32 0.97
CA ILE A 241 -12.80 18.20 1.26
C ILE A 241 -11.80 17.92 0.13
N TYR A 242 -12.08 18.34 -1.11
CA TYR A 242 -11.18 18.14 -2.24
C TYR A 242 -10.32 19.36 -2.58
N LYS A 243 -10.43 20.47 -1.82
CA LYS A 243 -9.66 21.69 -2.03
C LYS A 243 -8.15 21.43 -2.00
N ASP A 244 -7.70 20.72 -0.96
CA ASP A 244 -6.30 20.36 -0.72
C ASP A 244 -6.08 18.85 -0.96
N ALA A 245 -6.74 18.30 -1.99
CA ALA A 245 -6.49 16.95 -2.46
C ALA A 245 -5.34 16.99 -3.46
N ASN A 246 -4.37 16.09 -3.28
CA ASN A 246 -3.35 15.81 -4.28
C ASN A 246 -4.00 15.04 -5.45
N ALA A 247 -3.23 14.71 -6.49
CA ALA A 247 -3.79 14.04 -7.67
C ALA A 247 -4.42 12.67 -7.36
N ASP A 248 -3.95 11.98 -6.31
CA ASP A 248 -4.27 10.56 -6.10
C ASP A 248 -4.88 10.20 -4.74
N ASP A 249 -4.85 11.08 -3.72
CA ASP A 249 -5.22 10.74 -2.33
C ASP A 249 -6.74 10.79 -2.05
N TYR A 250 -7.48 10.01 -2.83
CA TYR A 250 -8.91 9.79 -2.68
C TYR A 250 -9.41 8.55 -3.43
N VAL A 251 -10.62 8.10 -3.11
CA VAL A 251 -11.32 7.09 -3.91
C VAL A 251 -12.02 7.77 -5.07
N VAL A 252 -11.50 7.53 -6.28
CA VAL A 252 -11.92 8.20 -7.54
C VAL A 252 -13.44 8.23 -7.71
N LYS A 253 -14.11 7.09 -7.53
CA LYS A 253 -15.57 6.99 -7.68
C LYS A 253 -16.34 7.92 -6.75
N LYS A 254 -15.88 8.10 -5.51
CA LYS A 254 -16.54 8.97 -4.53
C LYS A 254 -16.40 10.42 -4.98
N ARG A 255 -15.21 10.83 -5.43
CA ARG A 255 -14.97 12.17 -5.99
C ARG A 255 -15.84 12.45 -7.22
N VAL A 256 -15.88 11.53 -8.18
CA VAL A 256 -16.74 11.63 -9.37
C VAL A 256 -18.19 11.85 -8.97
N TYR A 257 -18.73 11.02 -8.06
CA TYR A 257 -20.14 11.12 -7.68
C TYR A 257 -20.46 12.39 -6.88
N MET A 258 -19.58 12.83 -6.00
CA MET A 258 -19.81 14.03 -5.19
C MET A 258 -19.72 15.33 -6.00
N THR A 259 -18.89 15.36 -7.05
CA THR A 259 -18.63 16.57 -7.85
C THR A 259 -19.46 16.66 -9.14
N GLN A 260 -20.24 15.63 -9.48
CA GLN A 260 -20.95 15.54 -10.77
C GLN A 260 -21.95 16.68 -11.05
N HIS A 261 -22.42 17.38 -10.00
CA HIS A 261 -23.35 18.52 -10.11
C HIS A 261 -22.64 19.88 -10.05
N SER A 262 -21.31 19.90 -9.97
CA SER A 262 -20.54 21.14 -10.02
C SER A 262 -20.51 21.73 -11.43
N VAL A 263 -20.10 23.00 -11.54
CA VAL A 263 -19.89 23.66 -12.84
C VAL A 263 -18.79 22.96 -13.65
N GLN A 264 -17.78 22.39 -12.97
CA GLN A 264 -16.64 21.69 -13.55
C GLN A 264 -16.46 20.34 -12.85
N PRO A 265 -17.27 19.32 -13.22
CA PRO A 265 -17.25 18.03 -12.54
C PRO A 265 -15.89 17.33 -12.72
N TYR A 266 -15.47 16.58 -11.69
CA TYR A 266 -14.27 15.79 -11.80
C TYR A 266 -14.50 14.62 -12.76
N ASN A 267 -13.79 14.62 -13.88
CA ASN A 267 -13.78 13.54 -14.86
C ASN A 267 -12.54 12.67 -14.62
N SER A 268 -12.75 11.37 -14.43
CA SER A 268 -11.66 10.38 -14.43
C SER A 268 -11.44 9.92 -15.86
N ASP A 269 -10.25 10.15 -16.41
CA ASP A 269 -9.85 9.68 -17.76
C ASP A 269 -9.79 8.15 -17.86
N ILE A 270 -9.85 7.43 -16.73
CA ILE A 270 -9.75 5.96 -16.65
C ILE A 270 -11.06 5.37 -16.09
N PRO A 271 -11.62 4.31 -16.73
CA PRO A 271 -12.81 3.61 -16.24
C PRO A 271 -12.59 2.91 -14.89
N TYR A 272 -13.55 3.08 -13.97
CA TYR A 272 -13.52 2.61 -12.57
C TYR A 272 -13.12 1.14 -12.34
N TYR A 273 -13.44 0.21 -13.26
CA TYR A 273 -13.13 -1.20 -13.08
C TYR A 273 -11.67 -1.58 -13.41
N GLU A 274 -10.91 -0.69 -14.05
CA GLU A 274 -9.50 -0.92 -14.39
C GLU A 274 -8.55 -0.56 -13.22
N GLN A 275 -9.04 0.06 -12.14
CA GLN A 275 -8.21 0.59 -11.02
C GLN A 275 -8.14 -0.31 -9.78
N ILE A 276 -8.88 -1.43 -9.72
CA ILE A 276 -9.02 -2.26 -8.50
C ILE A 276 -7.85 -3.25 -8.31
N SER A 277 -6.96 -3.34 -9.29
CA SER A 277 -5.76 -4.18 -9.27
C SER A 277 -4.68 -3.45 -10.05
N SER A 278 -3.48 -3.29 -9.47
CA SER A 278 -2.29 -2.84 -10.22
C SER A 278 -2.12 -3.63 -11.51
N ARG A 279 -2.54 -4.90 -11.48
CA ARG A 279 -2.55 -5.87 -12.56
C ARG A 279 -3.91 -5.88 -13.29
N VAL A 280 -3.98 -5.33 -14.49
CA VAL A 280 -5.19 -5.29 -15.34
C VAL A 280 -5.24 -6.53 -16.24
N SER A 281 -6.28 -7.36 -16.10
CA SER A 281 -6.48 -8.52 -16.98
C SER A 281 -7.18 -8.11 -18.27
N PHE A 282 -6.65 -8.55 -19.42
CA PHE A 282 -7.27 -8.31 -20.71
C PHE A 282 -7.07 -9.51 -21.65
N ARG A 283 -7.79 -9.49 -22.78
CA ARG A 283 -7.65 -10.47 -23.86
C ARG A 283 -7.13 -9.78 -25.10
N THR A 284 -6.23 -10.44 -25.79
CA THR A 284 -5.67 -10.00 -27.07
C THR A 284 -5.39 -11.22 -27.95
N ASN A 285 -5.03 -11.02 -29.21
CA ASN A 285 -4.75 -12.10 -30.14
C ASN A 285 -3.27 -12.10 -30.51
N ILE A 286 -2.53 -13.13 -30.09
CA ILE A 286 -1.08 -13.25 -30.29
C ILE A 286 -0.78 -14.46 -31.17
N SER A 287 0.23 -14.37 -32.05
CA SER A 287 0.73 -15.49 -32.84
C SER A 287 0.98 -16.74 -31.96
N LYS A 288 0.45 -17.88 -32.40
CA LYS A 288 0.66 -19.16 -31.73
C LYS A 288 2.15 -19.52 -31.70
N CYS A 289 2.88 -19.30 -32.80
CA CYS A 289 4.33 -19.56 -32.87
C CYS A 289 5.12 -18.73 -31.84
N ILE A 290 4.78 -17.45 -31.67
CA ILE A 290 5.38 -16.59 -30.64
C ILE A 290 5.10 -17.15 -29.24
N LEU A 291 3.83 -17.51 -28.96
CA LEU A 291 3.46 -18.06 -27.65
C LEU A 291 4.19 -19.38 -27.36
N ASP A 292 4.33 -20.25 -28.35
CA ASP A 292 5.02 -21.53 -28.19
C ASP A 292 6.53 -21.34 -27.95
N THR A 293 7.15 -20.37 -28.63
CA THR A 293 8.55 -19.99 -28.38
C THR A 293 8.75 -19.43 -26.97
N LEU A 294 7.88 -18.52 -26.53
CA LEU A 294 7.96 -17.94 -25.19
C LEU A 294 7.62 -18.93 -24.08
N LYS A 295 6.78 -19.95 -24.35
CA LYS A 295 6.55 -21.05 -23.39
C LYS A 295 7.84 -21.80 -23.10
N ILE A 296 8.62 -22.14 -24.13
CA ILE A 296 9.89 -22.86 -23.98
C ILE A 296 10.86 -22.00 -23.15
N ALA A 297 11.06 -20.73 -23.54
CA ALA A 297 11.91 -19.80 -22.81
C ALA A 297 11.47 -19.59 -21.34
N ALA A 298 10.15 -19.52 -21.09
CA ALA A 298 9.62 -19.35 -19.75
C ALA A 298 9.89 -20.58 -18.86
N ILE A 299 9.80 -21.79 -19.41
CA ILE A 299 10.10 -23.04 -18.70
C ILE A 299 11.59 -23.12 -18.35
N GLU A 300 12.46 -22.87 -19.32
CA GLU A 300 13.93 -22.94 -19.14
C GLU A 300 14.44 -21.94 -18.10
N GLN A 301 13.80 -20.77 -18.00
CA GLN A 301 14.23 -19.66 -17.16
C GLN A 301 13.41 -19.53 -15.87
N HIS A 302 12.58 -20.53 -15.54
CA HIS A 302 11.69 -20.54 -14.37
C HIS A 302 10.88 -19.24 -14.21
N THR A 303 10.35 -18.72 -15.31
CA THR A 303 9.56 -17.48 -15.35
C THR A 303 8.20 -17.70 -16.02
N THR A 304 7.50 -16.63 -16.38
CA THR A 304 6.21 -16.68 -17.07
C THR A 304 6.25 -15.95 -18.39
N ILE A 305 5.41 -16.36 -19.33
CA ILE A 305 5.23 -15.68 -20.62
C ILE A 305 4.89 -14.19 -20.43
N ASN A 306 4.04 -13.89 -19.43
CA ASN A 306 3.67 -12.50 -19.13
C ASN A 306 4.89 -11.68 -18.71
N TYR A 307 5.74 -12.22 -17.83
CA TYR A 307 6.96 -11.54 -17.42
C TYR A 307 7.90 -11.29 -18.60
N LEU A 308 8.03 -12.25 -19.51
CA LEU A 308 8.83 -12.08 -20.74
C LEU A 308 8.27 -10.95 -21.61
N PHE A 309 6.96 -10.91 -21.85
CA PHE A 309 6.35 -9.77 -22.55
C PHE A 309 6.56 -8.44 -21.83
N GLU A 310 6.40 -8.39 -20.51
CA GLU A 310 6.60 -7.15 -19.75
C GLU A 310 8.05 -6.66 -19.82
N ASN A 311 9.03 -7.57 -19.80
CA ASN A 311 10.44 -7.26 -20.00
C ASN A 311 10.68 -6.68 -21.40
N GLY A 312 10.19 -7.35 -22.44
CA GLY A 312 10.28 -6.88 -23.82
C GLY A 312 9.63 -5.51 -24.02
N LEU A 313 8.45 -5.27 -23.43
CA LEU A 313 7.73 -4.00 -23.53
C LEU A 313 8.50 -2.86 -22.85
N LYS A 314 9.06 -3.10 -21.66
CA LYS A 314 9.89 -2.11 -20.96
C LYS A 314 11.12 -1.74 -21.77
N ASN A 315 11.77 -2.73 -22.39
CA ASN A 315 12.94 -2.51 -23.23
C ASN A 315 12.58 -1.78 -24.54
N LEU A 316 11.46 -2.14 -25.17
CA LEU A 316 10.93 -1.46 -26.35
C LEU A 316 10.71 0.03 -26.08
N PHE A 317 10.06 0.38 -24.97
CA PHE A 317 9.77 1.79 -24.64
C PHE A 317 11.00 2.61 -24.23
N ASN A 318 12.10 1.95 -23.87
CA ASN A 318 13.37 2.61 -23.55
C ASN A 318 14.30 2.75 -24.77
N THR A 319 13.90 2.30 -25.96
CA THR A 319 14.74 2.34 -27.16
C THR A 319 14.44 3.60 -28.00
N PRO A 320 15.41 4.52 -28.19
CA PRO A 320 15.18 5.85 -28.77
C PRO A 320 14.98 5.89 -30.29
N VAL A 321 15.16 4.77 -31.01
CA VAL A 321 14.96 4.71 -32.47
C VAL A 321 14.17 3.45 -32.80
N ILE A 322 12.86 3.60 -33.00
CA ILE A 322 12.02 2.50 -33.50
C ILE A 322 12.26 2.42 -35.02
N GLN A 323 13.20 1.58 -35.44
CA GLN A 323 13.14 1.09 -36.82
C GLN A 323 11.90 0.20 -36.90
N MET A 324 10.80 0.77 -37.39
CA MET A 324 9.57 0.03 -37.72
C MET A 324 9.86 -0.86 -38.93
N SER A 325 10.63 -1.93 -38.74
CA SER A 325 10.59 -3.05 -39.66
C SER A 325 9.14 -3.56 -39.62
N ARG A 326 8.48 -3.61 -40.78
CA ARG A 326 7.12 -4.15 -40.89
C ARG A 326 7.20 -5.62 -40.47
N LEU A 327 6.92 -5.90 -39.19
CA LEU A 327 6.75 -7.26 -38.71
C LEU A 327 5.74 -7.96 -39.61
N SER A 328 6.11 -9.15 -40.07
CA SER A 328 5.22 -10.01 -40.83
C SER A 328 3.94 -10.18 -40.02
N ARG A 329 2.78 -9.88 -40.63
CA ARG A 329 1.49 -10.01 -39.95
C ARG A 329 1.23 -11.51 -39.72
N PRO A 330 1.29 -12.03 -38.48
CA PRO A 330 1.14 -13.46 -38.27
C PRO A 330 -0.30 -13.87 -38.61
N VAL A 331 -0.45 -14.95 -39.38
CA VAL A 331 -1.76 -15.50 -39.76
C VAL A 331 -2.31 -16.50 -38.73
N ASP A 332 -1.51 -16.85 -37.73
CA ASP A 332 -1.75 -17.92 -36.74
C ASP A 332 -2.16 -17.39 -35.35
N ARG A 333 -2.74 -16.19 -35.30
CA ARG A 333 -3.10 -15.56 -34.02
C ARG A 333 -4.19 -16.32 -33.29
N VAL A 334 -3.98 -16.58 -32.01
CA VAL A 334 -4.93 -17.21 -31.09
C VAL A 334 -5.27 -16.27 -29.94
N GLN A 335 -6.45 -16.42 -29.35
CA GLN A 335 -6.86 -15.62 -28.20
C GLN A 335 -5.95 -15.93 -27.00
N PHE A 336 -5.32 -14.89 -26.46
CA PHE A 336 -4.44 -14.95 -25.31
C PHE A 336 -4.98 -14.04 -24.20
N LYS A 337 -5.24 -14.62 -23.03
CA LYS A 337 -5.65 -13.88 -21.83
C LYS A 337 -4.40 -13.62 -20.99
N THR A 338 -4.14 -12.35 -20.70
CA THR A 338 -2.95 -11.92 -19.95
C THR A 338 -3.31 -10.83 -18.94
N THR A 339 -2.32 -10.46 -18.14
CA THR A 339 -2.46 -9.46 -17.09
C THR A 339 -1.17 -8.66 -17.00
N TYR A 340 -1.24 -7.34 -17.14
CA TYR A 340 -0.10 -6.41 -17.03
C TYR A 340 -0.32 -5.39 -15.93
N ASP A 341 0.78 -4.81 -15.45
CA ASP A 341 0.71 -3.58 -14.66
C ASP A 341 -0.04 -2.45 -15.43
N HIS A 342 -0.84 -1.67 -14.71
CA HIS A 342 -1.67 -0.61 -15.26
C HIS A 342 -0.84 0.45 -16.02
N GLU A 343 0.28 0.89 -15.44
CA GLU A 343 1.14 1.90 -16.06
C GLU A 343 1.74 1.37 -17.37
N LEU A 344 2.18 0.10 -17.35
CA LEU A 344 2.70 -0.56 -18.54
C LEU A 344 1.61 -0.72 -19.62
N LEU A 345 0.40 -1.12 -19.26
CA LEU A 345 -0.71 -1.26 -20.22
C LEU A 345 -1.11 0.10 -20.83
N MET A 346 -1.08 1.19 -20.04
CA MET A 346 -1.31 2.54 -20.56
C MET A 346 -0.21 2.96 -21.53
N LYS A 347 1.06 2.69 -21.22
CA LYS A 347 2.18 2.91 -22.15
C LYS A 347 2.00 2.14 -23.46
N VAL A 348 1.55 0.88 -23.40
CA VAL A 348 1.24 0.07 -24.59
C VAL A 348 0.12 0.70 -25.42
N ARG A 349 -0.98 1.10 -24.78
CA ARG A 349 -2.14 1.73 -25.46
C ARG A 349 -1.74 3.04 -26.14
N GLU A 350 -0.97 3.88 -25.44
CA GLU A 350 -0.51 5.17 -25.96
C GLU A 350 0.46 4.98 -27.12
N PHE A 351 1.45 4.09 -26.98
CA PHE A 351 2.37 3.75 -28.07
C PHE A 351 1.64 3.22 -29.31
N ALA A 352 0.66 2.34 -29.11
CA ALA A 352 -0.16 1.80 -30.19
C ALA A 352 -0.92 2.92 -30.93
N LYS A 353 -1.52 3.84 -30.18
CA LYS A 353 -2.26 4.99 -30.73
C LYS A 353 -1.34 5.93 -31.51
N GLN A 354 -0.20 6.30 -30.94
CA GLN A 354 0.79 7.21 -31.56
C GLN A 354 1.34 6.66 -32.88
N ASN A 355 1.49 5.34 -32.98
CA ASN A 355 2.04 4.67 -34.16
C ASN A 355 0.98 4.04 -35.08
N ASN A 356 -0.32 4.27 -34.81
CA ASN A 356 -1.44 3.68 -35.56
C ASN A 356 -1.36 2.13 -35.67
N LEU A 357 -1.05 1.49 -34.55
CA LEU A 357 -0.93 0.03 -34.40
C LEU A 357 -2.06 -0.51 -33.51
N TYR A 358 -2.38 -1.79 -33.66
CA TYR A 358 -3.20 -2.48 -32.67
C TYR A 358 -2.32 -2.95 -31.50
N ILE A 359 -2.90 -3.04 -30.30
CA ILE A 359 -2.22 -3.47 -29.06
C ILE A 359 -1.50 -4.81 -29.23
N ASN A 360 -2.12 -5.76 -29.93
CA ASN A 360 -1.50 -7.06 -30.16
C ASN A 360 -0.20 -6.97 -30.97
N TYR A 361 -0.11 -6.08 -31.95
CA TYR A 361 1.14 -5.87 -32.68
C TYR A 361 2.22 -5.38 -31.73
N VAL A 362 1.96 -4.36 -30.91
CA VAL A 362 2.95 -3.83 -29.95
C VAL A 362 3.48 -4.91 -29.01
N ILE A 363 2.59 -5.79 -28.52
CA ILE A 363 2.96 -6.93 -27.69
C ILE A 363 3.82 -7.93 -28.47
N GLU A 364 3.48 -8.24 -29.72
CA GLU A 364 4.30 -9.11 -30.58
C GLU A 364 5.66 -8.48 -30.90
N MET A 365 5.72 -7.16 -31.16
CA MET A 365 6.99 -6.44 -31.41
C MET A 365 7.93 -6.54 -30.20
N SER A 366 7.35 -6.51 -28.99
CA SER A 366 8.12 -6.52 -27.75
C SER A 366 9.01 -7.77 -27.60
N VAL A 367 8.69 -8.85 -28.31
CA VAL A 367 9.45 -10.11 -28.28
C VAL A 367 10.90 -9.91 -28.72
N ASP A 368 11.12 -9.07 -29.73
CA ASP A 368 12.46 -8.76 -30.25
C ASP A 368 13.32 -7.97 -29.25
N TYR A 369 12.69 -7.42 -28.21
CA TYR A 369 13.30 -6.58 -27.19
C TYR A 369 13.45 -7.31 -25.85
N ILE A 370 13.08 -8.59 -25.76
CA ILE A 370 13.28 -9.40 -24.56
C ILE A 370 14.78 -9.64 -24.36
N ASP A 371 15.26 -9.53 -23.11
CA ASP A 371 16.69 -9.72 -22.81
C ASP A 371 17.21 -11.06 -23.35
N ARG A 372 18.33 -11.03 -24.09
CA ARG A 372 18.93 -12.24 -24.69
C ARG A 372 19.25 -13.36 -23.69
N LYS A 373 19.39 -13.03 -22.40
CA LYS A 373 19.59 -14.01 -21.33
C LYS A 373 18.43 -15.02 -21.24
N TYR A 374 17.25 -14.67 -21.73
CA TYR A 374 16.08 -15.55 -21.74
C TYR A 374 16.02 -16.52 -22.94
N PHE A 375 16.90 -16.37 -23.94
CA PHE A 375 16.93 -17.21 -25.15
C PHE A 375 18.26 -17.94 -25.37
N ARG A 376 19.23 -17.79 -24.47
CA ARG A 376 20.52 -18.50 -24.58
C ARG A 376 20.39 -19.90 -24.01
N ASN A 377 20.23 -20.87 -24.91
CA ASN A 377 20.96 -22.16 -24.95
C ASN A 377 20.49 -22.99 -26.16
N SER A 378 21.09 -22.73 -27.32
CA SER A 378 21.11 -23.66 -28.46
C SER A 378 22.20 -23.27 -29.45
N GLN A 379 23.43 -23.10 -28.96
CA GLN A 379 24.65 -23.24 -29.74
C GLN A 379 25.72 -23.72 -28.76
N GLY A 380 26.21 -24.94 -28.95
CA GLY A 380 27.36 -25.46 -28.23
C GLY A 380 28.60 -24.65 -28.60
N GLU A 381 29.38 -24.28 -27.60
CA GLU A 381 30.82 -24.10 -27.76
C GLU A 381 31.43 -25.51 -27.87
N GLY A 382 32.31 -25.69 -28.86
CA GLY A 382 32.86 -26.98 -29.28
C GLY A 382 33.93 -27.57 -28.38
#